data_AF-A0A7S1H6L0-F1
#
_entry.id   AF-A0A7S1H6L0-F1
#
_cell.length_a   1.000
_cell.length_b   1.000
_cell.length_c   1.000
_cell.angle_alpha   90.00
_cell.angle_beta   90.00
_cell.angle_gamma   90.00
#
_symmetry.space_group_name_H-M   'P 1'
#
loop_
_entity.id
_entity.type
_entity.pdbx_description
1 polymer ?
#
loop_
_entity_poly.entity_id
_entity_poly.type
_entity_poly.pdbx_seq_one_letter_code
_entity_poly.pdbx_strand_id
1 'polypeptide(L)'
;RIVIYDGFVLPSFPCSPDPEPQAATFTTVSGSSFLAVAYAWRQPSTIKFKWYSYIYRFNHEGFATLEDGSQGRGLGFEVYQLIKTNAASDAVFITIPPSLQPSGATADLTVLAISNFLSPTVDGSTESSTQFFQLLGDAWNPLLRAQAGIFDSLQDPVPSVGASALSPMRVTAGGTGDAL
;
A
#
# COMPACT_ATOMS: atom_id res chain seq x y z
N ARG A 1 17.91 -18.18 3.03
CA ARG A 1 17.15 -18.56 4.25
C ARG A 1 15.74 -18.05 4.05
N ILE A 2 14.74 -18.94 4.07
CA ILE A 2 13.34 -18.60 3.79
C ILE A 2 12.74 -18.06 5.09
N VAL A 3 12.27 -16.81 5.06
CA VAL A 3 11.52 -16.22 6.17
C VAL A 3 10.05 -16.51 5.91
N ILE A 4 9.45 -17.26 6.83
CA ILE A 4 8.01 -17.52 6.85
C ILE A 4 7.41 -16.50 7.82
N TYR A 5 6.71 -15.50 7.29
CA TYR A 5 5.80 -14.69 8.09
C TYR A 5 4.45 -15.39 8.06
N ASP A 6 3.79 -15.53 9.20
CA ASP A 6 2.48 -16.17 9.42
C ASP A 6 1.59 -16.36 8.15
N GLY A 7 1.62 -17.56 7.56
CA GLY A 7 0.83 -17.93 6.37
C GLY A 7 1.37 -17.45 5.00
N PHE A 8 2.49 -16.74 4.98
CA PHE A 8 3.18 -16.23 3.79
C PHE A 8 4.48 -17.01 3.56
N VAL A 9 4.44 -17.93 2.58
CA VAL A 9 5.63 -18.60 2.07
C VAL A 9 6.13 -17.80 0.87
N LEU A 10 7.24 -17.08 1.05
CA LEU A 10 7.95 -16.50 -0.10
C LEU A 10 8.46 -17.66 -0.97
N PRO A 11 8.13 -17.73 -2.27
CA PRO A 11 8.65 -18.78 -3.13
C PRO A 11 10.18 -18.66 -3.21
N SER A 12 10.89 -19.78 -3.04
CA SER A 12 12.33 -19.81 -3.26
C SER A 12 12.62 -19.91 -4.75
N PHE A 13 13.31 -18.91 -5.31
CA PHE A 13 13.70 -18.91 -6.71
C PHE A 13 15.20 -19.18 -6.89
N PRO A 14 15.62 -19.93 -7.93
CA PRO A 14 17.04 -20.13 -8.25
C PRO A 14 17.73 -18.86 -8.78
N CYS A 15 16.95 -17.89 -9.27
CA CYS A 15 17.34 -16.51 -9.51
C CYS A 15 16.38 -15.62 -8.71
N SER A 16 16.88 -14.75 -7.83
CA SER A 16 16.02 -13.82 -7.10
C SER A 16 15.27 -12.95 -8.12
N PRO A 17 13.93 -12.97 -8.19
CA PRO A 17 13.21 -12.02 -9.02
C PRO A 17 13.55 -10.62 -8.50
N ASP A 18 14.09 -9.77 -9.36
CA ASP A 18 14.44 -8.42 -8.99
C ASP A 18 13.17 -7.55 -8.99
N PRO A 19 12.82 -6.91 -7.86
CA PRO A 19 11.74 -5.94 -7.83
C PRO A 19 12.17 -4.68 -8.59
N GLU A 20 11.37 -4.27 -9.55
CA GLU A 20 11.55 -3.05 -10.32
C GLU A 20 10.56 -1.98 -9.80
N PRO A 21 11.02 -0.99 -9.02
CA PRO A 21 10.15 0.07 -8.52
C PRO A 21 9.62 0.89 -9.69
N GLN A 22 8.30 0.98 -9.82
CA GLN A 22 7.64 1.72 -10.89
C GLN A 22 7.27 3.14 -10.44
N ALA A 23 6.72 3.25 -9.23
CA ALA A 23 6.34 4.51 -8.63
C ALA A 23 6.56 4.48 -7.12
N ALA A 24 6.79 5.65 -6.54
CA ALA A 24 6.87 5.83 -5.10
C ALA A 24 6.09 7.09 -4.71
N THR A 25 5.31 6.98 -3.64
CA THR A 25 4.51 8.09 -3.12
C THR A 25 4.66 8.18 -1.61
N PHE A 26 4.56 9.40 -1.10
CA PHE A 26 4.81 9.71 0.29
C PHE A 26 3.60 10.41 0.90
N THR A 27 3.29 10.09 2.16
CA THR A 27 2.31 10.83 2.96
C THR A 27 2.75 10.91 4.41
N THR A 28 2.11 11.80 5.18
CA THR A 28 2.27 11.87 6.63
C THR A 28 0.89 11.85 7.27
N VAL A 29 0.69 10.94 8.22
CA VAL A 29 -0.57 10.76 8.95
C VAL A 29 -0.25 10.70 10.44
N SER A 30 -0.91 11.56 11.22
CA SER A 30 -0.76 11.59 12.70
C SER A 30 0.71 11.63 13.16
N GLY A 31 1.56 12.40 12.45
CA GLY A 31 2.98 12.53 12.75
C GLY A 31 3.86 11.35 12.32
N SER A 32 3.31 10.29 11.74
CA SER A 32 4.07 9.20 11.12
C SER A 32 4.17 9.42 9.61
N SER A 33 5.37 9.25 9.06
CA SER A 33 5.61 9.33 7.62
C SER A 33 5.58 7.96 6.98
N PHE A 34 4.86 7.83 5.86
CA PHE A 34 4.70 6.61 5.09
C PHE A 34 5.19 6.80 3.66
N LEU A 35 5.83 5.77 3.12
CA LEU A 35 6.28 5.68 1.74
C LEU A 35 5.70 4.40 1.14
N ALA A 36 4.81 4.52 0.16
CA ALA A 36 4.33 3.38 -0.60
C ALA A 36 5.11 3.28 -1.91
N VAL A 37 5.59 2.09 -2.24
CA VAL A 37 6.35 1.83 -3.48
C VAL A 37 5.64 0.73 -4.26
N ALA A 38 5.17 1.09 -5.46
CA ALA A 38 4.61 0.15 -6.42
C ALA A 38 5.75 -0.61 -7.09
N TYR A 39 5.75 -1.94 -6.93
CA TYR A 39 6.75 -2.80 -7.56
C TYR A 39 6.14 -3.64 -8.69
N ALA A 40 6.80 -3.61 -9.84
CA ALA A 40 6.66 -4.62 -10.87
C ALA A 40 7.83 -5.59 -10.71
N TRP A 41 7.55 -6.89 -10.75
CA TRP A 41 8.59 -7.90 -10.55
C TRP A 41 8.87 -8.61 -11.85
N ARG A 42 10.15 -8.75 -12.20
CA ARG A 42 10.54 -9.54 -13.36
C ARG A 42 10.30 -11.01 -13.05
N GLN A 43 9.46 -11.66 -13.86
CA GLN A 43 9.10 -13.05 -13.64
C GLN A 43 9.18 -13.91 -14.90
N PRO A 44 9.55 -15.20 -14.76
CA PRO A 44 9.37 -16.18 -15.83
C PRO A 44 7.88 -16.32 -16.18
N SER A 45 7.57 -16.49 -17.47
CA SER A 45 6.19 -16.62 -18.00
C SER A 45 5.40 -17.82 -17.44
N THR A 46 6.06 -18.75 -16.78
CA THR A 46 5.48 -19.99 -16.22
C THR A 46 4.96 -19.83 -14.79
N ILE A 47 5.21 -18.69 -14.13
CA ILE A 47 4.89 -18.47 -12.72
C ILE A 47 3.69 -17.52 -12.61
N LYS A 48 2.69 -17.90 -11.80
CA LYS A 48 1.40 -17.20 -11.69
C LYS A 48 1.17 -16.51 -10.34
N PHE A 49 2.18 -16.51 -9.46
CA PHE A 49 2.02 -16.02 -8.08
C PHE A 49 1.78 -14.51 -8.03
N LYS A 50 1.09 -14.12 -6.95
CA LYS A 50 0.83 -12.74 -6.56
C LYS A 50 2.12 -12.10 -6.06
N TRP A 51 2.45 -10.93 -6.60
CA TRP A 51 3.59 -10.13 -6.19
C TRP A 51 3.24 -9.24 -5.01
N TYR A 52 4.23 -8.46 -4.54
CA TYR A 52 4.01 -7.54 -3.43
C TYR A 52 4.54 -6.15 -3.74
N SER A 53 3.81 -5.15 -3.26
CA SER A 53 4.31 -3.79 -3.10
C SER A 53 4.57 -3.54 -1.62
N TYR A 54 5.50 -2.63 -1.34
CA TYR A 54 5.91 -2.35 0.04
C TYR A 54 5.38 -1.00 0.49
N ILE A 55 4.88 -0.95 1.71
CA ILE A 55 4.72 0.27 2.48
C ILE A 55 5.86 0.30 3.49
N TYR A 56 6.57 1.41 3.51
CA TYR A 56 7.54 1.74 4.53
C TYR A 56 6.98 2.81 5.46
N ARG A 57 7.39 2.76 6.72
CA ARG A 57 7.14 3.82 7.71
C ARG A 57 8.48 4.36 8.16
N PHE A 58 8.58 5.68 8.32
CA PHE A 58 9.77 6.28 8.90
C PHE A 58 9.75 6.08 10.41
N ASN A 59 10.76 5.37 10.91
CA ASN A 59 10.99 5.16 12.32
C ASN A 59 11.84 6.31 12.88
N HIS A 60 11.21 7.14 13.71
CA HIS A 60 11.84 8.29 14.37
C HIS A 60 12.50 7.93 15.71
N GLU A 61 12.22 6.76 16.26
CA GLU A 61 12.63 6.38 17.62
C GLU A 61 14.09 5.91 17.68
N GLY A 62 14.68 5.59 16.51
CA GLY A 62 16.07 5.16 16.41
C GLY A 62 16.29 3.70 16.85
N PHE A 63 15.22 2.93 17.04
CA PHE A 63 15.25 1.51 17.35
C PHE A 63 14.24 0.74 16.49
N ALA A 64 14.68 -0.33 15.82
CA ALA A 64 13.85 -1.21 15.00
C ALA A 64 13.70 -2.59 15.67
N THR A 65 12.52 -3.17 15.58
CA THR A 65 12.26 -4.54 16.06
C THR A 65 12.82 -5.55 15.04
N LEU A 66 13.70 -6.43 15.49
CA LEU A 66 14.31 -7.48 14.69
C LEU A 66 13.41 -8.72 14.61
N GLU A 67 13.76 -9.67 13.73
CA GLU A 67 12.98 -10.90 13.49
C GLU A 67 12.76 -11.74 14.77
N ASP A 68 13.73 -11.74 15.68
CA ASP A 68 13.66 -12.43 16.97
C ASP A 68 12.86 -11.65 18.03
N GLY A 69 12.37 -10.45 17.70
CA GLY A 69 11.66 -9.56 18.61
C GLY A 69 12.56 -8.68 19.47
N SER A 70 13.89 -8.78 19.36
CA SER A 70 14.81 -7.86 20.02
C SER A 70 14.81 -6.49 19.33
N GLN A 71 15.30 -5.45 20.03
CA GLN A 71 15.43 -4.11 19.45
C GLN A 71 16.89 -3.84 19.05
N GLY A 72 17.09 -3.47 17.79
CA GLY A 72 18.37 -2.97 17.27
C GLY A 72 18.31 -1.45 17.04
N ARG A 73 19.45 -0.76 17.06
CA ARG A 73 19.47 0.65 16.64
C ARG A 73 19.19 0.78 15.15
N GLY A 74 18.26 1.64 14.78
CA GLY A 74 17.87 1.90 13.40
C GLY A 74 17.00 3.15 13.29
N LEU A 75 17.48 4.14 12.54
CA LEU A 75 16.74 5.35 12.18
C LEU A 75 16.54 5.34 10.67
N GLY A 76 15.30 5.55 10.22
CA GLY A 76 15.00 5.58 8.79
C GLY A 76 13.72 4.85 8.42
N PHE A 77 13.55 4.57 7.13
CA PHE A 77 12.42 3.79 6.64
C PHE A 77 12.61 2.30 6.96
N GLU A 78 11.60 1.73 7.60
CA GLU A 78 11.46 0.29 7.83
C GLU A 78 10.24 -0.25 7.09
N VAL A 79 10.26 -1.53 6.73
CA VAL A 79 9.11 -2.18 6.09
C VAL A 79 7.96 -2.21 7.10
N TYR A 80 6.90 -1.49 6.77
CA TYR A 80 5.71 -1.36 7.61
C TYR A 80 4.65 -2.40 7.24
N GLN A 81 4.49 -2.68 5.95
CA GLN A 81 3.52 -3.65 5.45
C GLN A 81 3.86 -4.14 4.04
N LEU A 82 3.51 -5.39 3.75
CA LEU A 82 3.46 -5.93 2.38
C LEU A 82 2.01 -5.91 1.88
N ILE A 83 1.78 -5.37 0.68
CA ILE A 83 0.49 -5.41 -0.01
C ILE A 83 0.57 -6.34 -1.20
N LYS A 84 -0.43 -7.21 -1.38
CA LYS A 84 -0.54 -8.07 -2.57
C LYS A 84 -0.83 -7.21 -3.79
N THR A 85 0.05 -7.26 -4.78
CA THR A 85 -0.06 -6.53 -6.06
C THR A 85 0.33 -7.43 -7.22
N ASN A 86 0.11 -6.99 -8.46
CA ASN A 86 0.57 -7.74 -9.63
C ASN A 86 0.89 -6.82 -10.80
N ALA A 87 2.17 -6.72 -11.16
CA ALA A 87 2.66 -5.71 -12.09
C ALA A 87 2.14 -4.30 -11.71
N ALA A 88 2.42 -3.90 -10.45
CA ALA A 88 1.97 -2.61 -9.94
C ALA A 88 2.63 -1.49 -10.75
N SER A 89 1.83 -0.54 -11.23
CA SER A 89 2.26 0.51 -12.15
C SER A 89 2.36 1.88 -11.48
N ASP A 90 1.48 2.16 -10.52
CA ASP A 90 1.47 3.42 -9.79
C ASP A 90 0.87 3.24 -8.39
N ALA A 91 1.20 4.17 -7.49
CA ALA A 91 0.66 4.25 -6.15
C ALA A 91 0.43 5.71 -5.74
N VAL A 92 -0.72 6.01 -5.14
CA VAL A 92 -1.03 7.36 -4.67
C VAL A 92 -1.77 7.34 -3.34
N PHE A 93 -1.35 8.22 -2.42
CA PHE A 93 -2.10 8.48 -1.20
C PHE A 93 -3.19 9.54 -1.44
N ILE A 94 -4.33 9.34 -0.80
CA ILE A 94 -5.50 10.20 -0.85
C ILE A 94 -5.92 10.46 0.58
N THR A 95 -5.95 11.74 0.98
CA THR A 95 -6.45 12.14 2.29
C THR A 95 -7.82 12.78 2.12
N ILE A 96 -8.82 12.19 2.77
CA ILE A 96 -10.21 12.65 2.72
C ILE A 96 -10.54 13.30 4.07
N PRO A 97 -10.78 14.62 4.12
CA PRO A 97 -11.07 15.29 5.38
C PRO A 97 -12.47 14.91 5.92
N PRO A 98 -12.72 15.00 7.24
CA PRO A 98 -14.01 14.70 7.86
C PRO A 98 -15.21 15.36 7.17
N SER A 99 -15.03 16.59 6.67
CA SER A 99 -16.07 17.36 5.99
C SER A 99 -16.57 16.77 4.66
N LEU A 100 -15.84 15.80 4.10
CA LEU A 100 -16.20 15.09 2.87
C LEU A 100 -16.57 13.61 3.12
N GLN A 101 -16.51 13.17 4.36
CA GLN A 101 -16.85 11.80 4.75
C GLN A 101 -18.33 11.70 5.17
N PRO A 102 -18.92 10.49 5.19
CA PRO A 102 -20.26 10.27 5.75
C PRO A 102 -20.37 10.83 7.18
N SER A 103 -21.57 11.28 7.57
CA SER A 103 -21.77 12.00 8.84
C SER A 103 -21.28 11.19 10.05
N GLY A 104 -20.41 11.80 10.86
CA GLY A 104 -19.87 11.21 12.09
C GLY A 104 -18.36 10.99 12.10
N ALA A 105 -17.67 11.16 10.97
CA ALA A 105 -16.21 11.15 10.93
C ALA A 105 -15.62 12.34 11.72
N THR A 106 -14.64 12.06 12.59
CA THR A 106 -13.92 13.07 13.39
C THR A 106 -12.46 13.22 13.00
N ALA A 107 -11.94 12.35 12.14
CA ALA A 107 -10.55 12.33 11.70
C ALA A 107 -10.44 12.15 10.17
N ASP A 108 -9.31 12.58 9.61
CA ASP A 108 -8.99 12.37 8.20
C ASP A 108 -8.92 10.87 7.88
N LEU A 109 -9.55 10.46 6.79
CA LEU A 109 -9.43 9.12 6.22
C LEU A 109 -8.26 9.12 5.24
N THR A 110 -7.24 8.30 5.50
CA THR A 110 -6.13 8.10 4.57
C THR A 110 -6.35 6.84 3.77
N VAL A 111 -6.38 6.98 2.45
CA VAL A 111 -6.52 5.89 1.49
C VAL A 111 -5.25 5.80 0.64
N LEU A 112 -4.77 4.59 0.40
CA LEU A 112 -3.74 4.28 -0.59
C LEU A 112 -4.41 3.60 -1.78
N ALA A 113 -4.22 4.14 -2.97
CA ALA A 113 -4.62 3.50 -4.21
C ALA A 113 -3.40 2.94 -4.94
N ILE A 114 -3.50 1.73 -5.48
CA ILE A 114 -2.45 1.09 -6.28
C ILE A 114 -3.05 0.52 -7.56
N SER A 115 -2.51 0.92 -8.72
CA SER A 115 -2.88 0.37 -10.02
C SER A 115 -2.02 -0.83 -10.37
N ASN A 116 -2.64 -1.85 -10.96
CA ASN A 116 -2.01 -3.10 -11.34
C ASN A 116 -2.33 -3.42 -12.79
N PHE A 117 -1.32 -3.76 -13.60
CA PHE A 117 -1.56 -4.23 -14.98
C PHE A 117 -2.18 -5.63 -15.02
N LEU A 118 -2.09 -6.40 -13.94
CA LEU A 118 -2.63 -7.76 -13.84
C LEU A 118 -3.43 -7.92 -12.55
N SER A 119 -4.21 -8.99 -12.45
CA SER A 119 -5.06 -9.20 -11.27
C SER A 119 -4.20 -9.55 -10.04
N PRO A 120 -4.33 -8.83 -8.92
CA PRO A 120 -3.66 -9.16 -7.67
C PRO A 120 -4.39 -10.27 -6.89
N THR A 121 -5.61 -10.64 -7.30
CA THR A 121 -6.48 -11.58 -6.58
C THR A 121 -6.72 -12.89 -7.32
N VAL A 122 -6.61 -12.91 -8.65
CA VAL A 122 -6.85 -14.10 -9.50
C VAL A 122 -5.57 -14.54 -10.20
N ASP A 123 -5.09 -15.72 -9.88
CA ASP A 123 -3.83 -16.25 -10.40
C ASP A 123 -3.90 -16.47 -11.92
N GLY A 124 -2.96 -15.88 -12.65
CA GLY A 124 -2.89 -15.99 -14.12
C GLY A 124 -3.94 -15.18 -14.88
N SER A 125 -4.74 -14.35 -14.22
CA SER A 125 -5.61 -13.39 -14.89
C SER A 125 -4.78 -12.24 -15.47
N THR A 126 -5.17 -11.81 -16.67
CA THR A 126 -4.59 -10.64 -17.36
C THR A 126 -5.43 -9.38 -17.18
N GLU A 127 -6.44 -9.42 -16.32
CA GLU A 127 -7.30 -8.27 -16.04
C GLU A 127 -6.54 -7.26 -15.19
N SER A 128 -6.44 -6.02 -15.68
CA SER A 128 -5.89 -4.92 -14.90
C SER A 128 -6.92 -4.45 -13.86
N SER A 129 -6.43 -3.97 -12.72
CA SER A 129 -7.30 -3.48 -11.65
C SER A 129 -6.61 -2.46 -10.76
N THR A 130 -7.41 -1.63 -10.10
CA THR A 130 -6.95 -0.67 -9.10
C THR A 130 -7.52 -1.07 -7.74
N GLN A 131 -6.64 -1.19 -6.74
CA GLN A 131 -7.01 -1.51 -5.37
C GLN A 131 -6.95 -0.27 -4.50
N PHE A 132 -7.80 -0.22 -3.48
CA PHE A 132 -7.88 0.88 -2.52
C PHE A 132 -7.76 0.30 -1.12
N PHE A 133 -6.89 0.90 -0.31
CA PHE A 133 -6.63 0.48 1.06
C PHE A 133 -6.82 1.65 2.01
N GLN A 134 -7.53 1.46 3.11
CA GLN A 134 -7.67 2.47 4.16
C GLN A 134 -6.71 2.20 5.31
N LEU A 135 -6.14 3.26 5.90
CA LEU A 135 -5.33 3.15 7.11
C LEU A 135 -6.24 2.96 8.33
N LEU A 136 -6.10 1.82 9.00
CA LEU A 136 -6.71 1.52 10.29
C LEU A 136 -5.68 1.81 11.38
N GLY A 137 -5.71 3.00 11.97
CA GLY A 137 -4.62 3.52 12.84
C GLY A 137 -4.33 2.69 14.10
N ASP A 138 -5.33 2.05 14.68
CA ASP A 138 -5.19 1.29 15.95
C ASP A 138 -5.02 -0.22 15.75
N ALA A 139 -4.94 -0.67 14.49
CA ALA A 139 -4.80 -2.08 14.17
C ALA A 139 -3.42 -2.64 14.59
N TRP A 140 -3.39 -3.92 14.93
CA TRP A 140 -2.13 -4.62 15.22
C TRP A 140 -1.32 -4.81 13.95
N ASN A 141 -0.08 -4.33 13.94
CA ASN A 141 0.85 -4.53 12.84
C ASN A 141 1.72 -5.77 13.11
N PRO A 142 1.62 -6.83 12.29
CA PRO A 142 2.35 -8.08 12.55
C PRO A 142 3.85 -7.98 12.26
N LEU A 143 4.28 -7.06 11.38
CA LEU A 143 5.71 -6.86 11.07
C LEU A 143 6.41 -6.10 12.19
N LEU A 144 5.79 -5.04 12.68
CA LEU A 144 6.33 -4.24 13.79
C LEU A 144 6.06 -4.85 15.16
N ARG A 145 5.14 -5.82 15.26
CA ARG A 145 4.66 -6.44 16.51
C ARG A 145 4.18 -5.40 17.53
N ALA A 146 3.40 -4.42 17.06
CA ALA A 146 2.86 -3.33 17.86
C ALA A 146 1.52 -2.81 17.31
N GLN A 147 0.77 -2.07 18.13
CA GLN A 147 -0.39 -1.29 17.67
C GLN A 147 0.10 -0.04 16.93
N ALA A 148 0.45 -0.22 15.66
CA ALA A 148 0.97 0.85 14.79
C ALA A 148 0.05 1.15 13.60
N GLY A 149 -1.04 0.39 13.47
CA GLY A 149 -1.97 0.43 12.35
C GLY A 149 -1.59 -0.48 11.18
N ILE A 150 -2.52 -0.63 10.24
CA ILE A 150 -2.30 -1.30 8.94
C ILE A 150 -3.13 -0.62 7.85
N PHE A 151 -2.72 -0.76 6.60
CA PHE A 151 -3.55 -0.48 5.43
C PHE A 151 -4.36 -1.73 5.08
N ASP A 152 -5.68 -1.67 5.23
CA ASP A 152 -6.58 -2.78 4.91
C ASP A 152 -7.45 -2.48 3.68
N SER A 153 -7.90 -3.52 2.98
CA SER A 153 -8.69 -3.36 1.76
C SER A 153 -9.97 -2.58 2.07
N LEU A 154 -10.15 -1.44 1.41
CA LEU A 154 -11.34 -0.60 1.57
C LEU A 154 -12.55 -1.20 0.83
N GLN A 155 -12.29 -1.82 -0.32
CA GLN A 155 -13.30 -2.41 -1.20
C GLN A 155 -12.66 -3.46 -2.12
N ASP A 156 -13.48 -4.13 -2.93
CA ASP A 156 -13.00 -5.01 -3.99
C ASP A 156 -12.21 -4.22 -5.06
N PRO A 157 -11.23 -4.87 -5.74
CA PRO A 157 -10.49 -4.23 -6.82
C PRO A 157 -11.44 -3.70 -7.90
N VAL A 158 -11.21 -2.44 -8.31
CA VAL A 158 -11.97 -1.82 -9.39
C VAL A 158 -11.30 -2.18 -10.71
N PRO A 159 -12.01 -2.76 -11.69
CA PRO A 159 -11.46 -3.02 -13.01
C PRO A 159 -10.92 -1.73 -13.64
N SER A 160 -9.69 -1.79 -14.13
CA SER A 160 -9.08 -0.72 -14.91
C SER A 160 -8.45 -1.34 -16.16
N VAL A 161 -8.13 -0.55 -17.17
CA VAL A 161 -7.46 -1.05 -18.39
C VAL A 161 -6.24 -0.18 -18.64
N GLY A 162 -5.05 -0.77 -18.51
CA GLY A 162 -3.79 -0.06 -18.79
C GLY A 162 -3.54 1.16 -17.91
N ALA A 163 -4.07 1.18 -16.68
CA ALA A 163 -3.84 2.28 -15.74
C ALA A 163 -2.34 2.37 -15.42
N SER A 164 -1.70 3.42 -15.92
CA SER A 164 -0.26 3.69 -15.76
C SER A 164 0.02 4.85 -14.80
N ALA A 165 -0.99 5.66 -14.49
CA ALA A 165 -0.91 6.74 -13.53
C ALA A 165 -2.26 6.92 -12.82
N LEU A 166 -2.21 7.29 -11.55
CA LEU A 166 -3.34 7.61 -10.70
C LEU A 166 -3.22 9.06 -10.23
N SER A 167 -4.24 9.87 -10.52
CA SER A 167 -4.31 11.24 -10.05
C SER A 167 -5.61 11.46 -9.29
N PRO A 168 -5.59 11.56 -7.95
CA PRO A 168 -6.79 11.90 -7.21
C PRO A 168 -7.19 13.35 -7.50
N MET A 169 -8.48 13.58 -7.67
CA MET A 169 -9.04 14.92 -7.83
C MET A 169 -10.16 15.14 -6.83
N ARG A 170 -10.21 16.35 -6.27
CA ARG A 170 -11.34 16.82 -5.46
C ARG A 170 -12.12 17.83 -6.29
N VAL A 171 -13.40 17.54 -6.49
CA VAL A 171 -14.34 18.50 -7.10
C VAL A 171 -15.16 19.11 -5.97
N THR A 172 -14.99 20.40 -5.72
CA THR A 172 -15.90 21.16 -4.87
C THR A 172 -17.12 21.53 -5.68
N ALA A 173 -18.32 21.27 -5.17
CA ALA A 173 -19.54 21.85 -5.74
C ALA A 173 -19.34 23.37 -5.79
N GLY A 174 -19.37 23.96 -6.98
CA GLY A 174 -19.28 25.40 -7.14
C GLY A 174 -20.38 26.03 -6.30
N GLY A 175 -20.02 27.01 -5.46
CA GLY A 175 -21.02 27.85 -4.84
C GLY A 175 -21.90 28.41 -5.94
N THR A 176 -23.18 28.06 -5.95
CA THR A 176 -24.19 28.82 -6.65
C THR A 176 -24.24 30.18 -5.97
N GLY A 177 -23.33 31.06 -6.37
CA GLY A 177 -23.41 32.47 -6.08
C GLY A 177 -24.69 33.01 -6.72
N ASP A 178 -25.36 33.86 -5.96
CA ASP A 178 -26.46 34.70 -6.39
C ASP A 178 -26.25 35.23 -7.83
N ALA A 179 -27.15 34.83 -8.73
CA ALA A 179 -27.43 35.55 -9.97
C ALA A 179 -28.83 35.17 -10.46
N LEU A 180 -29.73 36.15 -10.32
CA LEU A 180 -31.14 36.27 -10.73
C LEU A 180 -32.20 35.74 -9.76
#